data_AF-A0AA41HEE7-F1
#
_entry.id   AF-A0AA41HEE7-F1
#
_cell.length_a   1.000
_cell.length_b   1.000
_cell.length_c   1.000
_cell.angle_alpha   90.00
_cell.angle_beta   90.00
_cell.angle_gamma   90.00
#
_symmetry.space_group_name_H-M   'P 1'
#
loop_
_entity.id
_entity.type
_entity.pdbx_description
1 polymer ?
#
loop_
_entity_poly.entity_id
_entity_poly.type
_entity_poly.pdbx_seq_one_letter_code
_entity_poly.pdbx_strand_id
1 'polypeptide(L)'
;ALRTICLSGEVLLPATVRQFREVFGDGVELVNFYGASETTMIRCHHRIVAADVERGYIPIGKPIAATQMIVLDADGVACPVGTP
;
A
#
# COMPACT_ATOMS: atom_id res chain seq x y z
N ALA A 1 16.01 6.78 17.85
CA ALA A 1 15.86 5.52 17.07
C ALA A 1 14.84 5.73 15.96
N LEU A 2 15.04 5.07 14.81
CA LEU A 2 14.08 5.05 13.70
C LEU A 2 12.80 4.33 14.14
N ARG A 3 11.63 4.84 13.74
CA ARG A 3 10.31 4.28 14.15
C ARG A 3 9.46 3.84 12.97
N THR A 4 9.49 4.59 11.88
CA THR A 4 8.63 4.35 10.71
C THR A 4 9.40 4.65 9.44
N ILE A 5 9.24 3.79 8.43
CA ILE A 5 9.65 4.01 7.06
C ILE A 5 8.39 4.02 6.19
N CYS A 6 8.27 5.04 5.35
CA CYS A 6 7.20 5.16 4.37
C CYS A 6 7.77 5.06 2.96
N LEU A 7 7.13 4.27 2.12
CA LEU A 7 7.53 4.00 0.74
C LEU A 7 6.42 4.43 -0.22
N SER A 8 6.74 4.88 -1.42
CA SER A 8 5.76 5.23 -2.45
C SER A 8 6.42 5.20 -3.83
N GLY A 9 5.61 5.08 -4.89
CA GLY A 9 6.04 5.32 -6.27
C GLY A 9 6.23 4.08 -7.13
N GLU A 10 6.52 2.92 -6.53
CA GLU A 10 6.66 1.65 -7.24
C GLU A 10 5.92 0.51 -6.51
N VAL A 11 5.69 -0.59 -7.22
CA VAL A 11 5.08 -1.79 -6.63
C VAL A 11 6.02 -2.34 -5.57
N LEU A 12 5.54 -2.38 -4.32
CA LEU A 12 6.27 -3.00 -3.23
C LEU A 12 6.11 -4.52 -3.24
N LEU A 13 7.21 -5.23 -3.41
CA LEU A 13 7.22 -6.69 -3.50
C LEU A 13 7.27 -7.34 -2.11
N PRO A 14 6.55 -8.47 -1.88
CA PRO A 14 6.64 -9.24 -0.64
C PRO A 14 8.07 -9.68 -0.26
N ALA A 15 8.92 -9.95 -1.26
CA ALA A 15 10.33 -10.29 -1.03
C ALA A 15 11.11 -9.13 -0.39
N THR A 16 10.88 -7.89 -0.85
CA THR A 16 11.50 -6.69 -0.28
C THR A 16 11.04 -6.46 1.16
N VAL A 17 9.76 -6.73 1.47
CA VAL A 17 9.25 -6.66 2.84
C VAL A 17 9.91 -7.71 3.74
N ARG A 18 10.13 -8.94 3.25
CA ARG A 18 10.85 -9.98 4.01
C ARG A 18 12.28 -9.53 4.34
N GLN A 19 13.02 -9.02 3.35
CA GLN A 19 14.37 -8.49 3.55
C GLN A 19 14.38 -7.32 4.55
N PHE A 20 13.41 -6.40 4.47
CA PHE A 20 13.29 -5.31 5.44
C PHE A 20 13.16 -5.85 6.88
N ARG A 21 12.33 -6.87 7.10
CA ARG A 21 12.11 -7.45 8.44
C ARG A 21 13.32 -8.24 8.95
N GLU A 22 14.11 -8.86 8.06
CA GLU A 22 15.38 -9.48 8.43
C GLU A 22 16.39 -8.46 8.99
N VAL A 23 16.39 -7.23 8.46
CA VAL A 23 17.31 -6.16 8.87
C VAL A 23 16.81 -5.39 10.10
N PHE A 24 15.53 -5.03 10.12
CA PHE A 24 14.96 -4.11 11.12
C PHE A 24 14.09 -4.79 12.17
N GLY A 25 13.76 -6.08 11.99
CA GLY A 25 12.80 -6.79 12.83
C GLY A 25 11.40 -6.16 12.78
N ASP A 26 10.64 -6.33 13.86
CA ASP A 26 9.29 -5.79 14.01
C ASP A 26 9.25 -4.44 14.76
N GLY A 27 10.42 -3.89 15.11
CA GLY A 27 10.53 -2.64 15.87
C GLY A 27 10.36 -1.37 15.04
N VAL A 28 10.37 -1.49 13.70
CA VAL A 28 10.21 -0.37 12.76
C VAL A 28 8.98 -0.63 11.89
N GLU A 29 8.04 0.31 11.89
CA GLU A 29 6.84 0.24 11.07
C GLU A 29 7.19 0.50 9.60
N LEU A 30 6.65 -0.32 8.70
CA LEU A 30 6.75 -0.12 7.25
C LEU A 30 5.38 0.22 6.68
N VAL A 31 5.27 1.33 5.98
CA VAL A 31 4.01 1.82 5.41
C VAL A 31 4.14 1.99 3.90
N ASN A 32 3.26 1.34 3.16
CA ASN A 32 3.15 1.50 1.71
C ASN A 32 2.16 2.64 1.42
N PHE A 33 2.62 3.69 0.75
CA PHE A 33 1.79 4.81 0.31
C PHE A 33 1.49 4.71 -1.18
N TYR A 34 0.30 5.19 -1.54
CA TYR A 34 -0.12 5.33 -2.92
C TYR A 34 -0.83 6.65 -3.15
N GLY A 35 -0.49 7.28 -4.25
CA GLY A 35 -1.19 8.40 -4.85
C GLY A 35 -0.35 9.01 -5.96
N ALA A 36 -1.02 9.70 -6.88
CA ALA A 36 -0.38 10.39 -7.98
C ALA A 36 -0.10 11.86 -7.63
N SER A 37 0.76 12.51 -8.41
CA SER A 37 1.05 13.94 -8.34
C SER A 37 -0.22 14.81 -8.40
N GLU A 38 -1.12 14.47 -9.31
CA GLU A 38 -2.43 15.09 -9.57
C GLU A 38 -3.35 14.99 -8.36
N THR A 39 -3.09 13.99 -7.51
CA THR A 39 -3.78 13.77 -6.25
C THR A 39 -2.88 14.07 -5.05
N THR A 40 -1.97 15.05 -5.14
CA THR A 40 -1.14 15.53 -4.00
C THR A 40 -0.45 14.40 -3.21
N MET A 41 0.31 13.58 -3.91
CA MET A 41 1.18 12.50 -3.39
C MET A 41 0.48 11.30 -2.76
N ILE A 42 -0.21 11.46 -1.62
CA ILE A 42 -0.72 10.31 -0.86
C ILE A 42 -2.23 10.40 -0.77
N ARG A 43 -2.89 9.32 -1.17
CA ARG A 43 -4.34 9.15 -1.09
C ARG A 43 -4.74 7.85 -0.43
N CYS A 44 -3.91 6.82 -0.51
CA CYS A 44 -4.07 5.58 0.25
C CYS A 44 -2.79 5.21 0.99
N HIS A 45 -2.97 4.46 2.08
CA HIS A 45 -1.85 3.86 2.78
C HIS A 45 -2.20 2.48 3.33
N HIS A 46 -1.20 1.61 3.35
CA HIS A 46 -1.24 0.29 3.97
C HIS A 46 -0.11 0.16 4.98
N ARG A 47 -0.45 -0.10 6.25
CA ARG A 47 0.52 -0.51 7.27
C ARG A 47 0.81 -1.98 7.07
N ILE A 48 2.06 -2.30 6.74
CA ILE A 48 2.45 -3.65 6.36
C ILE A 48 2.56 -4.50 7.62
N VAL A 49 1.92 -5.66 7.59
CA VAL A 49 1.95 -6.65 8.67
C VAL A 49 2.58 -7.95 8.19
N ALA A 50 2.89 -8.84 9.15
CA ALA A 50 3.52 -10.12 8.84
C ALA A 50 2.79 -10.95 7.80
N ALA A 51 1.46 -10.98 7.89
CA ALA A 51 0.64 -11.76 6.99
C ALA A 51 0.68 -11.27 5.53
N ASP A 52 1.10 -10.03 5.28
CA ASP A 52 1.13 -9.50 3.90
C ASP A 52 2.19 -10.18 3.03
N VAL A 53 3.26 -10.72 3.62
CA VAL A 53 4.31 -11.40 2.86
C VAL A 53 3.81 -12.70 2.19
N GLU A 54 2.72 -13.27 2.71
CA GLU A 54 2.11 -14.50 2.21
C GLU A 54 1.05 -14.27 1.12
N ARG A 55 0.64 -13.02 0.87
CA ARG A 55 -0.48 -12.67 -0.03
C ARG A 55 -0.11 -12.63 -1.51
N GLY A 56 1.17 -12.77 -1.84
CA GLY A 56 1.69 -12.59 -3.21
C GLY A 56 1.80 -11.14 -3.69
N TYR A 57 1.16 -10.19 -3.00
CA TYR A 57 1.24 -8.74 -3.27
C TYR A 57 1.12 -7.93 -1.99
N ILE A 58 1.61 -6.69 -1.99
CA ILE A 58 1.40 -5.73 -0.91
C ILE A 58 0.30 -4.73 -1.32
N PRO A 59 -0.80 -4.60 -0.57
CA PRO A 59 -1.86 -3.64 -0.90
C PRO A 59 -1.37 -2.19 -0.85
N ILE A 60 -2.07 -1.33 -1.59
CA ILE A 60 -2.00 0.13 -1.42
C ILE A 60 -2.83 0.64 -0.23
N GLY A 61 -3.68 -0.22 0.32
CA GLY A 61 -4.41 -0.01 1.56
C GLY A 61 -5.69 0.80 1.40
N LYS A 62 -5.96 1.68 2.37
CA LYS A 62 -7.24 2.41 2.47
C LYS A 62 -7.08 3.91 2.22
N PRO A 63 -8.14 4.58 1.71
CA PRO A 63 -8.13 6.02 1.52
C PRO A 63 -7.87 6.77 2.82
N ILE A 64 -7.15 7.90 2.73
CA ILE A 64 -7.07 8.87 3.82
C ILE A 64 -8.39 9.67 3.93
N ALA A 65 -8.49 10.49 4.98
CA ALA A 65 -9.67 11.34 5.17
C ALA A 65 -9.95 12.22 3.93
N ALA A 66 -11.23 12.46 3.66
CA ALA A 66 -11.70 13.25 2.51
C ALA A 66 -11.17 12.77 1.14
N THR A 67 -10.93 11.46 0.99
CA THR A 67 -10.51 10.83 -0.26
C THR A 67 -11.43 9.67 -0.62
N GLN A 68 -11.74 9.53 -1.90
CA GLN A 68 -12.44 8.37 -2.45
C GLN A 68 -11.55 7.65 -3.45
N MET A 69 -11.62 6.32 -3.43
CA MET A 69 -11.01 5.46 -4.44
C MET A 69 -12.12 4.64 -5.07
N ILE A 70 -12.19 4.66 -6.39
CA ILE A 70 -13.22 3.98 -7.16
C ILE A 70 -12.51 3.23 -8.28
N VAL A 71 -12.77 1.94 -8.40
CA VAL A 71 -12.34 1.13 -9.54
C VAL A 71 -13.48 1.13 -10.55
N LEU A 72 -13.20 1.57 -11.77
CA LEU A 72 -14.17 1.69 -12.84
C LEU A 72 -13.85 0.69 -13.95
N ASP A 73 -14.89 0.14 -14.59
CA ASP A 73 -14.74 -0.62 -15.82
C ASP A 73 -14.55 0.30 -17.05
N ALA A 74 -14.52 -0.29 -18.25
CA ALA A 74 -14.32 0.44 -19.51
C ALA A 74 -15.47 1.39 -19.87
N ASP A 75 -16.67 1.18 -19.32
CA ASP A 75 -17.84 2.02 -19.54
C ASP A 75 -17.99 3.10 -18.46
N GLY A 76 -17.07 3.15 -17.49
CA GLY A 76 -17.05 4.12 -16.40
C GLY A 76 -17.98 3.75 -15.23
N VAL A 77 -18.37 2.48 -15.12
CA VAL A 77 -19.22 1.98 -14.02
C VAL A 77 -18.36 1.41 -12.90
N ALA A 78 -18.77 1.64 -11.65
CA ALA A 78 -18.04 1.15 -10.49
C ALA A 78 -18.04 -0.39 -10.41
N CYS A 79 -16.85 -0.97 -10.34
CA CYS A 79 -16.67 -2.41 -10.22
C CYS A 79 -17.08 -2.93 -8.83
N PRO A 80 -17.73 -4.10 -8.75
CA PRO A 80 -17.89 -4.84 -7.50
C PRO A 80 -16.55 -5.21 -6.85
N VAL A 81 -16.58 -5.48 -5.55
CA VAL A 81 -15.41 -5.96 -4.82
C VAL A 81 -14.94 -7.30 -5.39
N GLY A 82 -13.65 -7.40 -5.70
CA GLY A 82 -13.01 -8.62 -6.19
C GLY A 82 -12.98 -8.74 -7.72
N THR A 83 -13.55 -7.78 -8.45
CA THR A 83 -13.34 -7.65 -9.89
C THR A 83 -11.88 -7.27 -10.18
N PRO A 84 -11.19 -7.96 -11.10
CA PRO A 84 -9.82 -7.63 -11.51
C PRO A 84 -9.68 -6.23 -12.11
#